data_AF-A0A8W4FJI9-F1
#
_entry.id   AF-A0A8W4FJI9-F1
#
_cell.length_a   1.000
_cell.length_b   1.000
_cell.length_c   1.000
_cell.angle_alpha   90.00
_cell.angle_beta   90.00
_cell.angle_gamma   90.00
#
_symmetry.space_group_name_H-M   'P 1'
#
loop_
_entity.id
_entity.type
_entity.pdbx_description
1 polymer ?
#
loop_
_entity_poly.entity_id
_entity_poly.type
_entity_poly.pdbx_seq_one_letter_code
_entity_poly.pdbx_strand_id
1 'polypeptide(L)'
;MTVTDLGWEDALHTVRAGRSCANPNLGFQRQLQEFEEHHVHQYRQWLKEEYGESPLRDAEEARSILGKYKEQGRAEPQPGAGRWGGLSALPPLAHGGYTTET
;
A
#
# COMPACT_ATOMS: atom_id res chain seq x y z
N MET A 1 -9.03 6.35 -1.05
CA MET A 1 -9.89 6.25 0.14
C MET A 1 -10.53 7.56 0.57
N THR A 2 -9.86 8.71 0.52
CA THR A 2 -10.51 9.98 0.92
C THR A 2 -11.26 10.65 -0.24
N VAL A 3 -10.64 10.75 -1.42
CA VAL A 3 -11.29 11.32 -2.61
C VAL A 3 -12.31 10.34 -3.24
N THR A 4 -12.05 9.04 -3.08
CA THR A 4 -12.94 7.96 -3.52
C THR A 4 -13.71 7.38 -2.33
N ASP A 5 -14.73 6.57 -2.59
CA ASP A 5 -15.49 5.87 -1.54
C ASP A 5 -14.90 4.51 -1.14
N LEU A 6 -13.80 4.09 -1.77
CA LEU A 6 -13.10 2.83 -1.49
C LEU A 6 -12.45 2.80 -0.10
N GLY A 7 -12.46 1.61 0.53
CA GLY A 7 -11.65 1.30 1.71
C GLY A 7 -10.15 1.21 1.41
N TRP A 8 -9.34 0.98 2.43
CA TRP A 8 -7.89 1.04 2.38
C TRP A 8 -7.26 -0.08 1.55
N GLU A 9 -7.81 -1.29 1.64
CA GLU A 9 -7.34 -2.42 0.85
C GLU A 9 -7.63 -2.21 -0.65
N ASP A 10 -8.85 -1.80 -0.98
CA ASP A 10 -9.25 -1.54 -2.37
C ASP A 10 -8.53 -0.31 -2.95
N ALA A 11 -8.28 0.72 -2.14
CA ALA A 11 -7.42 1.83 -2.54
C ALA A 11 -5.98 1.37 -2.80
N LEU A 12 -5.41 0.50 -1.96
CA LEU A 12 -4.08 -0.07 -2.17
C LEU A 12 -4.03 -0.95 -3.42
N HIS A 13 -5.06 -1.76 -3.69
CA HIS A 13 -5.16 -2.53 -4.94
C HIS A 13 -5.20 -1.62 -6.18
N THR A 14 -5.93 -0.51 -6.10
CA THR A 14 -5.96 0.50 -7.17
C THR A 14 -4.57 1.09 -7.41
N VAL A 15 -3.80 1.37 -6.34
CA VAL A 15 -2.40 1.82 -6.45
C VAL A 15 -1.51 0.72 -7.05
N ARG A 16 -1.68 -0.54 -6.63
CA ARG A 16 -0.92 -1.68 -7.14
C ARG A 16 -1.13 -1.93 -8.63
N ALA A 17 -2.30 -1.58 -9.17
CA ALA A 17 -2.57 -1.66 -10.60
C ALA A 17 -1.64 -0.75 -11.44
N GLY A 18 -1.28 0.43 -10.93
CA GLY A 18 -0.29 1.32 -11.57
C GLY A 18 1.15 1.12 -11.08
N ARG A 19 1.32 0.56 -9.89
CA ARG A 19 2.62 0.33 -9.24
C ARG A 19 2.61 -0.98 -8.46
N SER A 20 2.90 -2.08 -9.14
CA SER A 20 2.84 -3.44 -8.59
C SER A 20 3.68 -3.65 -7.31
N CYS A 21 4.77 -2.89 -7.14
CA CYS A 21 5.63 -2.94 -5.96
C CYS A 21 5.10 -2.17 -4.74
N ALA A 22 3.92 -1.55 -4.80
CA ALA A 22 3.33 -0.84 -3.66
C ALA A 22 3.02 -1.83 -2.52
N ASN A 23 3.78 -1.72 -1.43
CA ASN A 23 3.65 -2.58 -0.26
C ASN A 23 3.92 -1.79 1.03
N PRO A 24 2.92 -1.11 1.62
CA PRO A 24 3.08 -0.46 2.91
C PRO A 24 3.48 -1.49 3.98
N ASN A 25 4.34 -1.09 4.92
CA ASN A 25 4.69 -1.94 6.06
C ASN A 25 3.47 -2.15 6.98
N LEU A 26 3.56 -3.14 7.89
CA LEU A 26 2.45 -3.50 8.77
C LEU A 26 1.95 -2.33 9.64
N GLY A 27 2.86 -1.44 10.08
CA GLY A 27 2.50 -0.25 10.84
C GLY A 27 1.63 0.70 10.03
N PHE A 28 2.00 0.97 8.78
CA PHE A 28 1.21 1.81 7.88
C PHE A 28 -0.12 1.15 7.50
N GLN A 29 -0.18 -0.17 7.35
CA GLN A 29 -1.45 -0.87 7.11
C GLN A 29 -2.42 -0.69 8.28
N ARG A 30 -1.94 -0.81 9.53
CA ARG A 30 -2.75 -0.54 10.74
C ARG A 30 -3.24 0.90 10.79
N GLN A 31 -2.36 1.87 10.50
CA GLN A 31 -2.75 3.28 10.45
C GLN A 31 -3.80 3.56 9.37
N LEU A 32 -3.70 2.90 8.20
CA LEU A 32 -4.71 3.01 7.15
C LEU A 32 -6.05 2.41 7.56
N GLN A 33 -6.04 1.27 8.24
CA GLN A 33 -7.24 0.64 8.80
C GLN A 33 -7.89 1.54 9.87
N GLU A 34 -7.11 2.05 10.83
CA GLU A 34 -7.58 2.97 11.87
C GLU A 34 -8.16 4.25 11.27
N PHE A 35 -7.51 4.79 10.22
CA PHE A 35 -8.01 5.95 9.50
C PHE A 35 -9.33 5.67 8.79
N GLU A 36 -9.49 4.51 8.15
CA GLU A 36 -10.75 4.10 7.55
C GLU A 36 -11.88 4.00 8.59
N GLU A 37 -11.60 3.40 9.74
CA GLU A 37 -12.61 3.19 10.78
C GLU A 37 -13.05 4.49 11.47
N HIS A 38 -12.10 5.40 11.75
CA HIS A 38 -12.36 6.53 12.65
C HIS A 38 -12.40 7.90 11.96
N HIS A 39 -11.70 8.08 10.83
CA HIS A 39 -11.40 9.42 10.31
C HIS A 39 -11.84 9.66 8.86
N VAL A 40 -11.92 8.64 8.01
CA VAL A 40 -12.14 8.83 6.56
C VAL A 40 -13.43 9.59 6.25
N HIS A 41 -14.49 9.36 7.02
CA HIS A 41 -15.77 10.05 6.83
C HIS A 41 -15.67 11.54 7.14
N GLN A 42 -14.97 11.91 8.20
CA GLN A 42 -14.74 13.31 8.58
C GLN A 42 -13.94 14.02 7.49
N TYR A 43 -12.87 13.38 6.99
CA TYR A 43 -12.04 13.97 5.94
C TYR A 43 -12.77 14.07 4.60
N ARG A 44 -13.64 13.11 4.25
CA ARG A 44 -14.50 13.19 3.06
C ARG A 44 -15.45 14.39 3.14
N GLN A 45 -16.09 14.59 4.30
CA GLN A 45 -16.98 15.73 4.51
C GLN A 45 -16.20 17.05 4.44
N TRP A 46 -15.10 17.15 5.17
CA TRP A 46 -14.24 18.33 5.15
C TRP A 46 -13.78 18.68 3.72
N LEU A 47 -13.38 17.69 2.91
CA LEU A 47 -12.95 17.93 1.54
C LEU A 47 -14.07 18.54 0.67
N LYS A 48 -15.32 18.12 0.90
CA LYS A 48 -16.50 18.67 0.22
C LYS A 48 -16.85 20.07 0.70
N GLU A 49 -16.70 20.34 1.99
CA GLU A 49 -16.95 21.67 2.56
C GLU A 49 -15.92 22.69 2.07
N GLU A 50 -14.64 22.30 2.01
CA GLU A 50 -13.54 23.17 1.63
C GLU A 50 -13.49 23.42 0.12
N TYR A 51 -13.73 22.39 -0.70
CA TYR A 51 -13.52 22.45 -2.15
C TYR A 51 -14.78 22.24 -3.01
N GLY A 52 -15.92 21.92 -2.41
CA GLY A 52 -17.15 21.59 -3.11
C GLY A 52 -17.20 20.15 -3.64
N GLU A 53 -18.17 19.88 -4.51
CA GLU A 53 -18.30 18.58 -5.18
C GLU A 53 -17.25 18.42 -6.28
N SER A 54 -16.64 17.23 -6.37
CA SER A 54 -15.65 16.94 -7.41
C SER A 54 -16.33 16.86 -8.78
N PRO A 55 -15.85 17.59 -9.81
CA PRO A 55 -16.33 17.44 -11.18
C PRO A 55 -15.78 16.17 -11.86
N LEU A 56 -14.81 15.51 -11.23
CA LEU A 56 -14.12 14.33 -11.75
C LEU A 56 -14.83 13.04 -11.32
N ARG A 57 -14.68 11.98 -12.12
CA ARG A 57 -15.33 10.68 -11.87
C ARG A 57 -14.38 9.70 -11.17
N ASP A 58 -13.62 10.19 -10.19
CA ASP A 58 -12.53 9.45 -9.53
C ASP A 58 -12.98 8.09 -8.97
N ALA A 59 -14.17 8.03 -8.38
CA ALA A 59 -14.72 6.80 -7.81
C ALA A 59 -15.06 5.75 -8.88
N GLU A 60 -15.56 6.18 -10.05
CA GLU A 60 -15.87 5.28 -11.16
C GLU A 60 -14.59 4.75 -11.81
N GLU A 61 -13.61 5.63 -12.05
CA GLU A 61 -12.31 5.26 -12.61
C GLU A 61 -11.55 4.31 -11.69
N ALA A 62 -11.51 4.59 -10.39
CA ALA A 62 -10.88 3.71 -9.40
C ALA A 62 -11.53 2.32 -9.37
N ARG A 63 -12.87 2.24 -9.45
CA ARG A 63 -13.59 0.95 -9.54
C ARG A 63 -13.27 0.20 -10.83
N SER A 64 -13.14 0.90 -11.96
CA SER A 64 -12.73 0.28 -13.23
C SER A 64 -11.34 -0.32 -13.15
N ILE A 65 -10.37 0.42 -12.60
CA ILE A 65 -8.99 -0.03 -12.40
C ILE A 65 -8.95 -1.23 -11.44
N LEU A 66 -9.66 -1.14 -10.32
CA LEU A 66 -9.76 -2.21 -9.32
C LEU A 66 -10.36 -3.49 -9.92
N GLY A 67 -11.39 -3.37 -10.75
CA GLY A 67 -12.00 -4.50 -11.46
C GLY A 67 -10.99 -5.22 -12.34
N LYS A 68 -10.25 -4.48 -13.18
CA LYS A 68 -9.18 -5.02 -14.04
C LYS A 68 -8.07 -5.69 -13.23
N TYR A 69 -7.65 -5.06 -12.12
CA TYR A 69 -6.64 -5.63 -11.23
C TYR A 69 -7.09 -6.96 -10.60
N LYS A 70 -8.34 -7.03 -10.13
CA LYS A 70 -8.92 -8.25 -9.54
C LYS A 70 -9.07 -9.36 -10.58
N GLU A 71 -9.34 -9.04 -11.84
CA GLU A 71 -9.38 -9.99 -12.94
C GLU A 71 -7.99 -10.56 -13.27
N GLN A 72 -6.97 -9.70 -13.36
CA GLN A 72 -5.57 -10.13 -13.56
C GLN A 72 -5.08 -11.04 -12.44
N GLY A 73 -5.39 -10.73 -11.18
CA GLY A 73 -5.05 -11.58 -10.03
C GLY A 73 -5.77 -12.93 -9.99
N ARG A 74 -6.87 -13.12 -10.76
CA ARG A 74 -7.53 -14.42 -10.95
C ARG A 74 -6.96 -15.21 -12.12
N ALA A 75 -6.42 -14.52 -13.12
CA ALA A 75 -5.79 -15.14 -14.29
C ALA A 75 -4.36 -15.64 -14.00
N GLU A 76 -3.65 -14.99 -13.08
CA GLU A 76 -2.31 -15.40 -12.65
C GLU A 76 -2.39 -16.39 -11.48
N PRO A 77 -1.92 -17.65 -11.62
CA PRO A 77 -1.67 -18.49 -10.45
C PRO A 77 -0.58 -17.81 -9.63
N GLN A 78 -0.83 -17.62 -8.33
CA GLN A 78 0.09 -17.02 -7.38
C GLN A 78 1.52 -17.59 -7.59
N PRO A 79 2.48 -16.83 -8.15
CA PRO A 79 3.86 -17.30 -8.15
C PRO A 79 4.26 -17.27 -6.68
N GLY A 80 4.58 -18.45 -6.17
CA GLY A 80 4.77 -18.74 -4.77
C GLY A 80 5.57 -17.66 -4.02
N ALA A 81 5.23 -17.54 -2.75
CA ALA A 81 6.00 -16.92 -1.70
C ALA A 81 7.44 -16.61 -2.11
N GLY A 82 7.72 -15.32 -2.31
CA GLY A 82 9.03 -14.72 -2.17
C GLY A 82 10.20 -15.49 -2.78
N ARG A 83 10.57 -15.11 -4.00
CA ARG A 83 11.94 -15.27 -4.51
C ARG A 83 12.91 -14.40 -3.68
N TRP A 84 13.12 -14.75 -2.41
CA TRP A 84 14.25 -14.33 -1.58
C TRP A 84 15.40 -15.34 -1.76
N GLY A 85 15.72 -15.70 -3.01
CA GLY A 85 16.80 -16.63 -3.36
C GLY A 85 18.13 -15.93 -3.64
N GLY A 86 18.38 -14.76 -3.04
CA GLY A 86 19.53 -13.90 -3.36
C GLY A 86 20.35 -13.44 -2.17
N LEU A 87 20.08 -13.93 -0.96
CA LEU A 87 20.94 -13.70 0.21
C LEU A 87 21.72 -14.98 0.52
N SER A 88 22.48 -15.47 -0.45
CA SER A 88 23.57 -16.39 -0.16
C SER A 88 24.63 -15.61 0.59
N ALA A 89 24.61 -15.75 1.92
CA ALA A 89 25.71 -15.55 2.86
C ALA A 89 26.56 -14.28 2.64
N LEU A 90 26.18 -13.18 3.29
CA LEU A 90 27.19 -12.16 3.64
C LEU A 90 28.25 -12.85 4.54
N PRO A 91 29.55 -12.74 4.22
CA PRO A 91 30.59 -13.29 5.09
C PRO A 91 30.55 -12.57 6.44
N PRO A 92 30.86 -13.26 7.56
CA PRO A 92 30.88 -12.64 8.86
C PRO A 92 31.91 -11.51 8.89
N LEU A 93 31.49 -10.32 9.29
CA LEU A 93 32.38 -9.20 9.59
C LEU A 93 33.36 -9.65 10.67
N ALA A 94 34.63 -9.78 10.29
CA ALA A 94 35.73 -9.99 11.22
C ALA A 94 35.67 -8.88 12.27
N HIS A 95 35.45 -9.28 13.53
CA HIS A 95 35.59 -8.37 14.67
C HIS A 95 37.07 -7.98 14.77
N GLY A 96 37.41 -6.83 14.19
CA GLY A 96 38.68 -6.16 14.42
C GLY A 96 38.75 -5.74 15.88
N GLY A 97 39.77 -6.26 16.58
CA GLY A 97 39.95 -6.07 18.01
C GLY A 97 40.08 -4.61 18.42
N TYR A 98 39.31 -4.24 19.43
CA TYR A 98 39.63 -3.10 20.28
C TYR A 98 40.76 -3.53 21.22
N THR A 99 41.97 -3.07 20.94
CA THR A 99 43.04 -3.04 21.95
C THR A 99 42.66 -1.99 22.98
N THR A 100 42.40 -2.43 24.22
CA THR A 100 42.45 -1.56 25.39
C THR A 100 43.91 -1.20 25.64
N GLU A 101 44.28 0.06 25.45
CA GLU A 101 45.53 0.62 25.97
C GLU A 101 45.19 1.40 27.25
N THR A 102 45.91 1.08 28.32
CA THR A 102 45.82 1.66 29.68
C THR A 102 46.88 2.74 29.83
#